data_AF-A0AA36EZ05-F1
#
_entry.id   AF-A0AA36EZ05-F1
#
_cell.length_a   1.000
_cell.length_b   1.000
_cell.length_c   1.000
_cell.angle_alpha   90.00
_cell.angle_beta   90.00
_cell.angle_gamma   90.00
#
_symmetry.space_group_name_H-M   'P 1'
#
loop_
_entity.id
_entity.type
_entity.pdbx_description
1 polymer ?
#
loop_
_entity_poly.entity_id
_entity_poly.type
_entity_poly.pdbx_seq_one_letter_code
_entity_poly.pdbx_strand_id
1 'polypeptide(L)'
;MLSLASTEVPSEIKKAISNAEAAQSRVKSFCSEEISLHDEIEKHTKLMEPLFEELSQITSQVDELSRYTQYFGLIAKIDELSSSIQTSLLVENAQDAVEAFQEMTTLYTELEISSCENLLRFHRNTILFWYKILKNKFASEFEDLLKAIKWPFVTVTLSKTPVVNQSEQRNEMASLFKKLLHVNLPSSLQRRRSLLNPALGRLHIAPQVLPLQLMLKPLKKRFKYHFYGNRQTNSLDKNGTSLRC
;
A
#
# COMPACT_ATOMS: atom_id res chain seq x y z
N MET A 1 5.87 76.48 -70.34
CA MET A 1 6.09 75.64 -69.14
C MET A 1 6.18 74.17 -69.53
N LEU A 2 7.29 73.68 -70.10
CA LEU A 2 7.43 72.24 -70.42
C LEU A 2 8.89 71.69 -70.39
N SER A 3 9.89 72.44 -69.92
CA SER A 3 11.30 71.97 -69.97
C SER A 3 11.91 71.53 -68.63
N LEU A 4 11.15 71.55 -67.53
CA LEU A 4 11.65 71.14 -66.20
C LEU A 4 11.36 69.67 -65.86
N ALA A 5 10.43 69.03 -66.56
CA ALA A 5 10.03 67.65 -66.28
C ALA A 5 10.91 66.57 -66.95
N SER A 6 11.81 66.94 -67.88
CA SER A 6 12.55 65.96 -68.71
C SER A 6 13.94 65.61 -68.19
N THR A 7 14.51 66.39 -67.25
CA THR A 7 15.85 66.19 -66.67
C THR A 7 15.83 65.56 -65.27
N GLU A 8 14.71 65.65 -64.55
CA GLU A 8 14.53 65.01 -63.24
C GLU A 8 14.41 63.49 -63.39
N VAL A 9 13.61 63.02 -64.36
CA VAL A 9 13.32 61.61 -64.60
C VAL A 9 14.58 60.74 -64.83
N PRO A 10 15.57 61.13 -65.66
CA PRO A 10 16.80 60.34 -65.82
C PRO A 10 17.69 60.29 -64.57
N SER A 11 17.68 61.35 -63.75
CA SER A 11 18.49 61.43 -62.52
C SER A 11 17.90 60.63 -61.36
N GLU A 12 16.57 60.63 -61.23
CA GLU A 12 15.86 59.78 -60.28
C GLU A 12 15.98 58.30 -60.63
N ILE A 13 15.90 57.95 -61.92
CA ILE A 13 16.10 56.57 -62.38
C ILE A 13 17.53 56.09 -62.05
N LYS A 14 18.56 56.92 -62.26
CA LYS A 14 19.94 56.57 -61.92
C LYS A 14 20.15 56.38 -60.41
N LYS A 15 19.51 57.21 -59.59
CA LYS A 15 19.52 57.09 -58.12
C LYS A 15 18.79 55.83 -57.66
N ALA A 16 17.65 55.50 -58.28
CA ALA A 16 16.90 54.28 -58.00
C ALA A 16 17.71 53.03 -58.36
N ILE A 17 18.43 53.02 -59.49
CA ILE A 17 19.32 51.92 -59.89
C ILE A 17 20.48 51.77 -58.91
N SER A 18 21.16 52.86 -58.54
CA SER A 18 22.25 52.81 -57.57
C SER A 18 21.79 52.33 -56.18
N ASN A 19 20.60 52.74 -55.74
CA ASN A 19 19.99 52.23 -54.52
C ASN A 19 19.63 50.74 -54.62
N ALA A 20 19.14 50.29 -55.77
CA ALA A 20 18.81 48.89 -56.02
C ALA A 20 20.09 48.02 -56.04
N GLU A 21 21.19 48.51 -56.62
CA GLU A 21 22.50 47.84 -56.60
C GLU A 21 23.08 47.78 -55.19
N ALA A 22 22.99 48.87 -54.43
CA ALA A 22 23.43 48.90 -53.03
C ALA A 22 22.58 47.97 -52.14
N ALA A 23 21.25 47.94 -52.36
CA ALA A 23 20.35 47.00 -51.70
C ALA A 23 20.69 45.55 -52.07
N GLN A 24 20.95 45.26 -53.35
CA GLN A 24 21.35 43.94 -53.82
C GLN A 24 22.67 43.49 -53.19
N SER A 25 23.66 44.38 -53.05
CA SER A 25 24.92 44.07 -52.38
C SER A 25 24.72 43.77 -50.89
N ARG A 26 23.83 44.51 -50.21
CA ARG A 26 23.48 44.25 -48.80
C ARG A 26 22.73 42.94 -48.62
N VAL A 27 21.81 42.62 -49.52
CA VAL A 27 21.12 41.32 -49.50
C VAL A 27 22.11 40.18 -49.69
N LYS A 28 23.09 40.32 -50.60
CA LYS A 28 24.15 39.32 -50.78
C LYS A 28 25.01 39.16 -49.54
N SER A 29 25.39 40.25 -48.86
CA SER A 29 26.18 40.16 -47.62
C SER A 29 25.37 39.50 -46.50
N PHE A 30 24.09 39.85 -46.35
CA PHE A 30 23.22 39.20 -45.37
C PHE A 30 23.02 37.72 -45.65
N CYS A 31 22.84 37.31 -46.91
CA CYS A 31 22.77 35.89 -47.26
C CYS A 31 24.08 35.16 -46.92
N SER A 32 25.26 35.78 -47.13
CA SER A 32 26.52 35.15 -46.74
C SER A 32 26.71 35.05 -45.22
N GLU A 33 26.27 36.06 -44.46
CA GLU A 33 26.28 36.02 -43.00
C GLU A 33 25.31 34.96 -42.46
N GLU A 34 24.11 34.86 -43.02
CA GLU A 34 23.12 33.85 -42.67
C GLU A 34 23.65 32.42 -42.88
N ILE A 35 24.27 32.16 -44.03
CA ILE A 35 24.87 30.85 -44.33
C ILE A 35 26.00 30.55 -43.33
N SER A 36 26.88 31.51 -43.05
CA SER A 36 27.98 31.33 -42.09
C SER A 36 27.48 31.05 -40.67
N LEU A 37 26.44 31.76 -40.23
CA LEU A 37 25.83 31.53 -38.92
C LEU A 37 25.14 30.18 -38.85
N HIS A 38 24.47 29.76 -39.92
CA HIS A 38 23.84 28.44 -40.01
C HIS A 38 24.88 27.32 -39.87
N ASP A 39 25.98 27.41 -40.62
CA ASP A 39 27.08 26.43 -40.56
C ASP A 39 27.72 26.38 -39.15
N GLU A 40 27.87 27.53 -38.49
CA GLU A 40 28.41 27.60 -37.13
C GLU A 40 27.46 26.97 -36.11
N ILE A 41 26.16 27.24 -36.20
CA ILE A 41 25.13 26.61 -35.37
C ILE A 41 25.06 25.10 -35.61
N GLU A 42 25.09 24.65 -36.87
CA GLU A 42 25.05 23.23 -37.19
C GLU A 42 26.29 22.51 -36.64
N LYS A 43 27.47 23.12 -36.78
CA LYS A 43 28.72 22.60 -36.20
C LYS A 43 28.64 22.52 -34.68
N HIS A 44 28.17 23.58 -34.01
CA HIS A 44 27.99 23.57 -32.56
C HIS A 44 26.99 22.50 -32.11
N THR A 45 25.89 22.33 -32.85
CA THR A 45 24.88 21.32 -32.56
C THR A 45 25.48 19.91 -32.66
N LYS A 46 26.21 19.61 -33.74
CA LYS A 46 26.91 18.32 -33.91
C LYS A 46 27.98 18.07 -32.85
N LEU A 47 28.70 19.11 -32.42
CA LEU A 47 29.70 19.00 -31.36
C LEU A 47 29.07 18.70 -29.98
N MET A 48 27.85 19.20 -29.73
CA MET A 48 27.14 18.99 -28.48
C MET A 48 26.37 17.66 -28.42
N GLU A 49 26.04 17.06 -29.56
CA GLU A 49 25.34 15.79 -29.68
C GLU A 49 25.94 14.65 -28.81
N PRO A 50 27.26 14.37 -28.83
CA PRO A 50 27.85 13.34 -27.96
C PRO A 50 27.75 13.67 -26.46
N LEU A 51 27.77 14.95 -26.08
CA LEU A 51 27.60 15.36 -24.68
C LEU A 51 26.17 15.13 -24.21
N PHE A 52 25.17 15.34 -25.08
CA PHE A 52 23.78 15.01 -24.76
C PHE A 52 23.56 13.50 -24.63
N GLU A 53 24.21 12.70 -25.47
CA GLU A 53 24.20 11.22 -25.36
C GLU A 53 24.79 10.78 -24.01
N GLU A 54 25.96 11.31 -23.64
CA GLU A 54 26.63 11.02 -22.37
C GLU A 54 25.76 11.44 -21.17
N LEU A 55 25.19 12.64 -21.21
CA LEU A 55 24.28 13.12 -20.17
C LEU A 55 23.01 12.25 -20.05
N SER A 56 22.45 11.81 -21.18
CA SER A 56 21.31 10.91 -21.20
C SER A 56 21.66 9.56 -20.55
N GLN A 57 22.84 9.03 -20.86
CA GLN A 57 23.34 7.80 -20.27
C GLN A 57 23.53 7.94 -18.76
N ILE A 58 24.17 9.02 -18.29
CA ILE A 58 24.34 9.31 -16.86
C ILE A 58 22.98 9.44 -16.18
N THR A 59 22.02 10.14 -16.79
CA THR A 59 20.68 10.32 -16.24
C THR A 59 19.98 8.96 -16.09
N SER A 60 20.07 8.09 -17.10
CA SER A 60 19.52 6.73 -17.03
C SER A 60 20.19 5.90 -15.91
N GLN A 61 21.49 6.05 -15.68
CA GLN A 61 22.18 5.37 -14.59
C GLN A 61 21.72 5.87 -13.22
N VAL A 62 21.52 7.18 -13.07
CA VAL A 62 20.97 7.78 -11.84
C VAL A 62 19.55 7.29 -11.59
N ASP A 63 18.72 7.18 -12.64
CA ASP A 63 17.36 6.64 -12.53
C ASP A 63 17.35 5.16 -12.13
N GLU A 64 18.29 4.37 -12.65
CA GLU A 64 18.47 2.97 -12.24
C GLU A 64 18.89 2.84 -10.78
N LEU A 65 19.90 3.61 -10.36
CA LEU A 65 20.35 3.64 -8.96
C LEU A 65 19.23 4.08 -8.02
N SER A 66 18.46 5.11 -8.40
CA SER A 66 17.30 5.58 -7.64
C SER A 66 16.26 4.47 -7.43
N ARG A 67 15.97 3.67 -8.46
CA ARG A 67 15.08 2.51 -8.36
C ARG A 67 15.62 1.46 -7.39
N TYR A 68 16.91 1.15 -7.44
CA TYR A 68 17.53 0.21 -6.48
C TYR A 68 17.48 0.74 -5.05
N THR A 69 17.79 2.02 -4.83
CA THR A 69 17.72 2.65 -3.51
C THR A 69 16.31 2.58 -2.93
N GLN A 70 15.28 2.85 -3.73
CA GLN A 70 13.89 2.72 -3.29
C GLN A 70 13.53 1.27 -2.95
N TYR A 71 13.93 0.32 -3.79
CA TYR A 71 13.69 -1.11 -3.56
C TYR A 71 14.34 -1.61 -2.26
N PHE A 72 15.62 -1.29 -2.04
CA PHE A 72 16.32 -1.66 -0.81
C PHE A 72 15.78 -0.90 0.41
N GLY A 73 15.36 0.36 0.25
CA GLY A 73 14.71 1.13 1.30
C GLY A 73 13.41 0.48 1.78
N LEU A 74 12.61 -0.07 0.86
CA LEU A 74 11.41 -0.82 1.21
C LEU A 74 11.73 -2.11 1.97
N ILE A 75 12.77 -2.85 1.56
CA ILE A 75 13.22 -4.04 2.30
C ILE A 75 13.66 -3.66 3.71
N ALA A 76 14.48 -2.61 3.84
CA ALA A 76 14.95 -2.13 5.13
C ALA A 76 13.79 -1.70 6.03
N LYS A 77 12.77 -1.02 5.48
CA LYS A 77 11.57 -0.64 6.23
C LYS A 77 10.76 -1.86 6.70
N ILE A 78 10.63 -2.89 5.87
CA ILE A 78 9.96 -4.14 6.25
C ILE A 78 10.73 -4.85 7.39
N ASP A 79 12.06 -4.83 7.34
CA ASP A 79 12.92 -5.42 8.35
C ASP A 79 12.89 -4.63 9.67
N GLU A 80 12.89 -3.29 9.60
CA GLU A 80 12.71 -2.39 10.73
C GLU A 80 11.37 -2.65 11.43
N LEU A 81 10.27 -2.73 10.67
CA LEU A 81 8.95 -3.04 11.22
C LEU A 81 8.92 -4.43 11.86
N SER A 82 9.59 -5.42 11.26
CA SER A 82 9.71 -6.76 11.84
C SER A 82 10.49 -6.74 13.16
N SER A 83 11.59 -5.99 13.22
CA SER A 83 12.41 -5.81 14.41
C SER A 83 11.65 -5.06 15.51
N SER A 84 10.84 -4.07 15.14
CA SER A 84 9.96 -3.33 16.06
C SER A 84 8.92 -4.28 16.67
N ILE A 85 8.21 -5.07 15.87
CA ILE A 85 7.26 -6.09 16.37
C ILE A 85 7.97 -7.05 17.33
N GLN A 86 9.15 -7.56 16.95
CA GLN A 86 9.90 -8.48 17.80
C GLN A 86 10.28 -7.85 19.15
N THR A 87 10.82 -6.63 19.12
CA THR A 87 11.25 -5.90 20.32
C THR A 87 10.06 -5.60 21.23
N SER A 88 8.96 -5.09 20.68
CA SER A 88 7.73 -4.82 21.43
C SER A 88 7.16 -6.09 22.08
N LEU A 89 7.28 -7.25 21.41
CA LEU A 89 6.87 -8.52 22.00
C LEU A 89 7.78 -8.99 23.15
N LEU A 90 9.08 -8.67 23.11
CA LEU A 90 10.04 -9.00 24.17
C LEU A 90 9.87 -8.11 25.40
N VAL A 91 9.54 -6.83 25.22
CA VAL A 91 9.30 -5.86 26.31
C VAL A 91 7.85 -5.92 26.82
N GLU A 92 7.08 -6.92 26.37
CA GLU A 92 5.65 -7.10 26.68
C GLU A 92 4.74 -5.92 26.32
N ASN A 93 5.21 -5.00 25.46
CA ASN A 93 4.39 -3.94 24.91
C ASN A 93 3.58 -4.44 23.71
N ALA A 94 2.45 -5.09 24.01
CA ALA A 94 1.55 -5.62 23.00
C ALA A 94 0.90 -4.56 22.10
N GLN A 95 0.81 -3.30 22.53
CA GLN A 95 0.15 -2.25 21.73
C GLN A 95 1.03 -1.81 20.57
N ASP A 96 2.30 -1.48 20.85
CA ASP A 96 3.29 -1.10 19.83
C ASP A 96 3.47 -2.22 18.79
N ALA A 97 3.46 -3.49 19.23
CA ALA A 97 3.56 -4.63 18.32
C ALA A 97 2.37 -4.70 17.33
N VAL A 98 1.17 -4.31 17.77
CA VAL A 98 -0.03 -4.26 16.92
C VAL A 98 0.04 -3.08 15.96
N GLU A 99 0.52 -1.92 16.42
CA GLU A 99 0.67 -0.72 15.59
C GLU A 99 1.72 -0.91 14.50
N ALA A 100 2.89 -1.46 14.83
CA ALA A 100 3.92 -1.80 13.85
C ALA A 100 3.43 -2.84 12.82
N PHE A 101 2.61 -3.81 13.26
CA PHE A 101 1.97 -4.75 12.34
C PHE A 101 0.96 -4.05 11.41
N GLN A 102 0.19 -3.09 11.91
CA GLN A 102 -0.73 -2.30 11.09
C GLN A 102 -0.01 -1.46 10.04
N GLU A 103 1.09 -0.81 10.42
CA GLU A 103 1.95 -0.07 9.50
C GLU A 103 2.49 -1.01 8.40
N MET A 104 2.96 -2.20 8.79
CA MET A 104 3.42 -3.24 7.84
C MET A 104 2.32 -3.64 6.84
N THR A 105 1.08 -3.79 7.29
CA THR A 105 -0.06 -4.12 6.41
C THR A 105 -0.51 -2.95 5.53
N THR A 106 -0.37 -1.72 6.01
CA THR A 106 -0.67 -0.50 5.24
C THR A 106 0.32 -0.36 4.09
N LEU A 107 1.62 -0.50 4.40
CA LEU A 107 2.69 -0.51 3.41
C LEU A 107 2.45 -1.58 2.32
N TYR A 108 1.98 -2.77 2.70
CA TYR A 108 1.64 -3.80 1.70
C TYR A 108 0.51 -3.38 0.75
N THR A 109 -0.49 -2.70 1.27
CA THR A 109 -1.65 -2.26 0.48
C THR A 109 -1.24 -1.18 -0.52
N GLU A 110 -0.34 -0.28 -0.12
CA GLU A 110 0.24 0.74 -0.99
C GLU A 110 1.12 0.11 -2.08
N LEU A 111 1.94 -0.89 -1.71
CA LEU A 111 2.80 -1.61 -2.64
C LEU A 111 2.04 -2.53 -3.59
N GLU A 112 0.82 -2.97 -3.26
CA GLU A 112 0.04 -3.93 -4.07
C GLU A 112 -0.28 -3.39 -5.48
N ILE A 113 -0.20 -2.07 -5.66
CA ILE A 113 -0.37 -1.38 -6.96
C ILE A 113 0.88 -1.57 -7.85
N SER A 114 2.04 -1.87 -7.27
CA SER A 114 3.30 -2.02 -8.00
C SER A 114 3.44 -3.36 -8.71
N SER A 115 4.18 -3.38 -9.83
CA SER A 115 4.53 -4.60 -10.57
C SER A 115 5.68 -5.42 -9.92
N CYS A 116 6.07 -5.11 -8.68
CA CYS A 116 7.21 -5.72 -7.99
C CYS A 116 6.86 -7.07 -7.34
N GLU A 117 6.73 -8.14 -8.12
CA GLU A 117 6.26 -9.45 -7.65
C GLU A 117 7.11 -10.06 -6.51
N ASN A 118 8.44 -9.97 -6.63
CA ASN A 118 9.34 -10.56 -5.64
C ASN A 118 9.27 -9.85 -4.28
N LEU A 119 9.23 -8.52 -4.29
CA LEU A 119 9.08 -7.71 -3.09
C LEU A 119 7.71 -7.94 -2.44
N LEU A 120 6.64 -7.96 -3.24
CA LEU A 120 5.30 -8.27 -2.77
C LEU A 120 5.21 -9.67 -2.16
N ARG A 121 5.88 -10.65 -2.75
CA ARG A 121 5.95 -12.01 -2.22
C ARG A 121 6.69 -12.06 -0.89
N PHE A 122 7.85 -11.40 -0.79
CA PHE A 122 8.62 -11.28 0.45
C PHE A 122 7.77 -10.61 1.54
N HIS A 123 7.25 -9.41 1.28
CA HIS A 123 6.44 -8.64 2.22
C HIS A 123 5.20 -9.41 2.70
N ARG A 124 4.51 -10.08 1.78
CA ARG A 124 3.39 -10.97 2.11
C ARG A 124 3.80 -12.10 3.06
N ASN A 125 4.92 -12.77 2.80
CA ASN A 125 5.38 -13.86 3.66
C ASN A 125 5.71 -13.35 5.07
N THR A 126 6.32 -12.16 5.16
CA THR A 126 6.61 -11.47 6.43
C THR A 126 5.33 -11.14 7.20
N ILE A 127 4.32 -10.57 6.54
CA ILE A 127 3.00 -10.32 7.13
C ILE A 127 2.36 -11.61 7.63
N LEU A 128 2.40 -12.69 6.83
CA LEU A 128 1.80 -13.97 7.23
C LEU A 128 2.52 -14.62 8.41
N PHE A 129 3.85 -14.45 8.49
CA PHE A 129 4.67 -14.89 9.61
C PHE A 129 4.25 -14.17 10.89
N TRP A 130 4.26 -12.83 10.90
CA TRP A 130 3.90 -12.04 12.08
C TRP A 130 2.43 -12.20 12.47
N TYR A 131 1.53 -12.27 11.49
CA TYR A 131 0.12 -12.55 11.73
C TYR A 131 -0.05 -13.86 12.51
N LYS A 132 0.67 -14.92 12.15
CA LYS A 132 0.59 -16.21 12.85
C LYS A 132 1.05 -16.10 14.30
N ILE A 133 2.16 -15.40 14.55
CA ILE A 133 2.71 -15.21 15.90
C ILE A 133 1.74 -14.40 16.78
N LEU A 134 1.36 -13.21 16.32
CA LEU A 134 0.47 -12.31 17.06
C LEU A 134 -0.90 -12.93 17.30
N LYS A 135 -1.48 -13.56 16.27
CA LYS A 135 -2.74 -14.30 16.40
C LYS A 135 -2.65 -15.37 17.48
N ASN A 136 -1.60 -16.18 17.47
CA ASN A 136 -1.47 -17.28 18.42
C ASN A 136 -1.31 -16.76 19.85
N LYS A 137 -0.45 -15.74 20.06
CA LYS A 137 -0.22 -15.11 21.36
C LYS A 137 -1.50 -14.51 21.94
N PHE A 138 -2.17 -13.63 21.21
CA PHE A 138 -3.38 -12.99 21.71
C PHE A 138 -4.57 -13.96 21.81
N ALA A 139 -4.63 -14.99 20.95
CA ALA A 139 -5.66 -16.01 21.06
C ALA A 139 -5.47 -16.87 22.32
N SER A 140 -4.24 -17.24 22.69
CA SER A 140 -3.99 -17.98 23.94
C SER A 140 -4.31 -17.13 25.17
N GLU A 141 -3.83 -15.89 25.21
CA GLU A 141 -4.12 -14.95 26.30
C GLU A 141 -5.64 -14.74 26.47
N PHE A 142 -6.35 -14.54 25.36
CA PHE A 142 -7.80 -14.37 25.39
C PHE A 142 -8.54 -15.65 25.80
N GLU A 143 -8.12 -16.84 25.34
CA GLU A 143 -8.70 -18.11 25.77
C GLU A 143 -8.49 -18.37 27.27
N ASP A 144 -7.34 -18.03 27.82
CA ASP A 144 -7.04 -18.17 29.24
C ASP A 144 -7.85 -17.18 30.08
N LEU A 145 -8.02 -15.95 29.61
CA LEU A 145 -8.93 -14.98 30.23
C LEU A 145 -10.39 -15.48 30.21
N LEU A 146 -10.86 -16.04 29.08
CA LEU A 146 -12.20 -16.61 28.98
C LEU A 146 -12.41 -17.77 29.98
N LYS A 147 -11.39 -18.61 30.22
CA LYS A 147 -11.44 -19.67 31.24
C LYS A 147 -11.48 -19.07 32.65
N ALA A 148 -10.68 -18.04 32.93
CA ALA A 148 -10.62 -17.38 34.23
C ALA A 148 -11.97 -16.76 34.64
N ILE A 149 -12.66 -16.11 33.69
CA ILE A 149 -14.00 -15.54 33.91
C ILE A 149 -15.13 -16.58 33.78
N LYS A 150 -14.81 -17.85 33.53
CA LYS A 150 -15.74 -18.96 33.30
C LYS A 150 -16.74 -18.73 32.15
N TRP A 151 -16.35 -17.98 31.13
CA TRP A 151 -17.19 -17.75 29.94
C TRP A 151 -17.56 -19.09 29.27
N PRO A 152 -18.84 -19.29 28.85
CA PRO A 152 -19.96 -18.34 28.80
C PRO A 152 -20.82 -18.33 30.06
N PHE A 153 -20.48 -19.16 31.05
CA PHE A 153 -21.21 -19.26 32.30
C PHE A 153 -20.66 -18.24 33.27
N VAL A 154 -21.11 -17.02 33.08
CA VAL A 154 -21.06 -16.01 34.13
C VAL A 154 -22.02 -16.48 35.22
N THR A 155 -21.61 -17.46 36.05
CA THR A 155 -22.40 -17.83 37.22
C THR A 155 -22.58 -16.57 38.03
N VAL A 156 -23.81 -16.30 38.47
CA VAL A 156 -24.23 -15.14 39.30
C VAL A 156 -23.32 -14.93 40.53
N THR A 157 -22.44 -15.88 40.83
CA THR A 157 -21.32 -15.83 41.77
C THR A 157 -20.15 -14.89 41.41
N LEU A 158 -20.18 -14.13 40.30
CA LEU A 158 -19.25 -12.98 40.16
C LEU A 158 -19.38 -12.02 41.36
N SER A 159 -20.51 -12.01 42.05
CA SER A 159 -20.74 -11.32 43.32
C SER A 159 -19.74 -11.65 44.45
N LYS A 160 -18.90 -12.68 44.34
CA LYS A 160 -17.90 -13.04 45.37
C LYS A 160 -16.48 -12.51 45.09
N THR A 161 -16.17 -12.02 43.89
CA THR A 161 -14.88 -11.35 43.63
C THR A 161 -15.00 -9.87 43.94
N PRO A 162 -13.98 -9.24 44.57
CA PRO A 162 -14.01 -7.81 44.86
C PRO A 162 -14.22 -7.02 43.56
N VAL A 163 -15.01 -5.94 43.65
CA VAL A 163 -15.47 -5.12 42.51
C VAL A 163 -14.31 -4.66 41.62
N VAL A 164 -13.14 -4.40 42.22
CA VAL A 164 -11.89 -3.99 41.55
C VAL A 164 -11.42 -5.03 40.54
N ASN A 165 -11.41 -6.32 40.92
CA ASN A 165 -10.95 -7.40 40.05
C ASN A 165 -11.88 -7.61 38.85
N GLN A 166 -13.17 -7.27 38.99
CA GLN A 166 -14.11 -7.36 37.87
C GLN A 166 -13.92 -6.24 36.84
N SER A 167 -13.61 -5.01 37.29
CA SER A 167 -13.30 -3.92 36.36
C SER A 167 -12.00 -4.18 35.59
N GLU A 168 -10.97 -4.69 36.27
CA GLU A 168 -9.69 -5.02 35.63
C GLU A 168 -9.85 -6.12 34.57
N GLN A 169 -10.53 -7.22 34.90
CA GLN A 169 -10.80 -8.31 33.96
C GLN A 169 -11.64 -7.86 32.75
N ARG A 170 -12.62 -6.96 32.96
CA ARG A 170 -13.41 -6.38 31.86
C ARG A 170 -12.55 -5.50 30.96
N ASN A 171 -11.68 -4.68 31.54
CA ASN A 171 -10.78 -3.80 30.80
C ASN A 171 -9.75 -4.60 30.01
N GLU A 172 -9.18 -5.65 30.61
CA GLU A 172 -8.26 -6.59 29.97
C GLU A 172 -8.94 -7.33 28.82
N MET A 173 -10.17 -7.82 29.03
CA MET A 173 -10.96 -8.45 27.97
C MET A 173 -11.21 -7.50 26.80
N ALA A 174 -11.60 -6.26 27.09
CA ALA A 174 -11.81 -5.23 26.06
C ALA A 174 -10.52 -4.91 25.31
N SER A 175 -9.38 -4.84 26.01
CA SER A 175 -8.05 -4.62 25.43
C SER A 175 -7.64 -5.75 24.50
N LEU A 176 -7.70 -7.01 24.96
CA LEU A 176 -7.38 -8.18 24.13
C LEU A 176 -8.32 -8.33 22.95
N PHE A 177 -9.62 -8.04 23.13
CA PHE A 177 -10.59 -8.05 22.04
C PHE A 177 -10.21 -7.03 20.96
N LYS A 178 -9.86 -5.79 21.35
CA LYS A 178 -9.39 -4.76 20.42
C LYS A 178 -8.12 -5.19 19.70
N LYS A 179 -7.11 -5.69 20.42
CA LYS A 179 -5.86 -6.19 19.83
C LYS A 179 -6.12 -7.28 18.80
N LEU A 180 -6.94 -8.28 19.14
CA LEU A 180 -7.34 -9.35 18.22
C LEU A 180 -8.13 -8.85 16.99
N LEU A 181 -8.84 -7.73 17.11
CA LEU A 181 -9.56 -7.08 16.02
C LEU A 181 -8.63 -6.22 15.15
N HIS A 182 -7.54 -5.70 15.71
CA HIS A 182 -6.53 -4.95 14.97
C HIS A 182 -5.51 -5.85 14.28
N VAL A 183 -5.25 -7.06 14.79
CA VAL A 183 -4.46 -8.10 14.11
C VAL A 183 -5.32 -8.81 13.06
N ASN A 184 -5.63 -8.08 11.99
CA ASN A 184 -6.33 -8.59 10.82
C ASN A 184 -5.45 -8.51 9.57
N LEU A 185 -5.65 -9.45 8.65
CA LEU A 185 -4.94 -9.43 7.37
C LEU A 185 -5.60 -8.43 6.40
N PRO A 186 -4.84 -7.81 5.50
CA PRO A 186 -5.38 -7.08 4.35
C PRO A 186 -6.42 -7.90 3.57
N SER A 187 -7.46 -7.23 3.06
CA SER A 187 -8.58 -7.86 2.35
C SER A 187 -8.13 -8.70 1.14
N SER A 188 -7.10 -8.26 0.43
CA SER A 188 -6.50 -8.98 -0.70
C SER A 188 -5.82 -10.29 -0.28
N LEU A 189 -5.11 -10.29 0.85
CA LEU A 189 -4.51 -11.49 1.44
C LEU A 189 -5.57 -12.45 1.99
N GLN A 190 -6.63 -11.94 2.60
CA GLN A 190 -7.76 -12.76 3.04
C GLN A 190 -8.45 -13.45 1.87
N ARG A 191 -8.71 -12.72 0.78
CA ARG A 191 -9.35 -13.25 -0.43
C ARG A 191 -8.52 -14.37 -1.06
N ARG A 192 -7.20 -14.18 -1.21
CA ARG A 192 -6.29 -15.21 -1.72
C ARG A 192 -6.26 -16.47 -0.84
N ARG A 193 -6.30 -16.33 0.50
CA ARG A 193 -6.37 -17.49 1.41
C ARG A 193 -7.68 -18.25 1.28
N SER A 194 -8.80 -17.54 1.04
CA SER A 194 -10.10 -18.16 0.78
C SER A 194 -10.11 -18.99 -0.51
N LEU A 195 -9.49 -18.47 -1.59
CA LEU A 195 -9.35 -19.21 -2.86
C LEU A 195 -8.55 -20.50 -2.72
N LEU A 196 -7.53 -20.51 -1.85
CA LEU A 196 -6.71 -21.68 -1.58
C LEU A 196 -7.42 -22.74 -0.71
N ASN A 197 -8.56 -22.41 -0.10
CA ASN A 197 -9.35 -23.35 0.70
C ASN A 197 -10.84 -23.31 0.30
N PRO A 198 -11.24 -24.11 -0.70
CA PRO A 198 -12.61 -24.09 -1.26
C PRO A 198 -13.71 -24.36 -0.22
N ALA A 199 -13.40 -25.07 0.87
CA ALA A 199 -14.33 -25.30 1.97
C ALA A 199 -14.66 -24.02 2.76
N LEU A 200 -13.74 -23.06 2.83
CA LEU A 200 -13.95 -21.72 3.38
C LEU A 200 -14.58 -20.77 2.34
N GLY A 201 -14.26 -20.95 1.05
CA GLY A 201 -14.82 -20.14 -0.04
C GLY A 201 -16.33 -20.28 -0.24
N ARG A 202 -16.93 -21.43 0.13
CA ARG A 202 -18.38 -21.66 0.03
C ARG A 202 -19.20 -20.96 1.12
N LEU A 203 -18.57 -20.53 2.21
CA LEU A 203 -19.19 -19.65 3.19
C LEU A 203 -18.67 -18.24 2.94
N HIS A 204 -19.39 -17.45 2.13
CA HIS A 204 -19.25 -15.98 2.05
C HIS A 204 -19.61 -15.28 3.38
N ILE A 205 -19.33 -15.92 4.52
CA ILE A 205 -19.49 -15.31 5.82
C ILE A 205 -18.24 -14.46 6.02
N ALA A 206 -18.48 -13.15 6.08
CA ALA A 206 -17.61 -12.02 6.38
C ALA A 206 -16.28 -12.34 7.09
N PRO A 207 -15.23 -11.50 6.91
CA PRO A 207 -13.94 -11.63 7.59
C PRO A 207 -14.15 -12.04 9.02
N GLN A 208 -13.84 -13.31 9.30
CA GLN A 208 -14.38 -13.98 10.46
C GLN A 208 -13.69 -13.39 11.68
N VAL A 209 -14.34 -12.44 12.35
CA VAL A 209 -13.79 -11.64 13.44
C VAL A 209 -13.22 -12.58 14.50
N LEU A 210 -11.88 -12.68 14.55
CA LEU A 210 -11.15 -13.66 15.35
C LEU A 210 -11.60 -13.69 16.83
N PRO A 211 -11.79 -12.54 17.53
CA PRO A 211 -12.31 -12.54 18.89
C PRO A 211 -13.64 -13.28 19.04
N LEU A 212 -14.59 -13.06 18.12
CA LEU A 212 -15.91 -13.70 18.17
C LEU A 212 -15.79 -15.21 17.98
N GLN A 213 -14.89 -15.68 17.10
CA GLN A 213 -14.67 -17.11 16.93
C GLN A 213 -14.22 -17.79 18.23
N LEU A 214 -13.31 -17.14 18.95
CA LEU A 214 -12.78 -17.65 20.22
C LEU A 214 -13.90 -17.70 21.27
N MET A 215 -14.71 -16.64 21.39
CA MET A 215 -15.86 -16.60 22.30
C MET A 215 -16.93 -17.65 21.98
N LEU A 216 -17.07 -18.04 20.70
CA LEU A 216 -18.04 -19.06 20.27
C LEU A 216 -17.54 -20.51 20.49
N LYS A 217 -16.23 -20.75 20.66
CA LYS A 217 -15.68 -22.12 20.83
C LYS A 217 -16.35 -22.88 22.00
N PRO A 218 -16.45 -22.31 23.23
CA PRO A 218 -17.11 -22.99 24.35
C PRO A 218 -18.59 -23.29 24.08
N LEU A 219 -19.30 -22.36 23.44
CA LEU A 219 -20.71 -22.52 23.08
C LEU A 219 -20.91 -23.65 22.07
N LYS A 220 -20.09 -23.70 21.02
CA LYS A 220 -20.12 -24.80 20.03
C LYS A 220 -19.82 -26.15 20.67
N LYS A 221 -18.83 -26.22 21.57
CA LYS A 221 -18.50 -27.46 22.31
C LYS A 221 -19.68 -27.92 23.15
N ARG A 222 -20.36 -27.00 23.84
CA ARG A 222 -21.53 -27.31 24.66
C ARG A 222 -22.73 -27.72 23.81
N PHE A 223 -22.99 -27.01 22.72
CA PHE A 223 -24.02 -27.39 21.76
C PHE A 223 -23.78 -28.82 21.26
N LYS A 224 -22.55 -29.16 20.86
CA LYS A 224 -22.21 -30.54 20.50
C LYS A 224 -22.46 -31.53 21.64
N TYR A 225 -22.01 -31.22 22.85
CA TYR A 225 -22.20 -32.09 24.01
C TYR A 225 -23.69 -32.32 24.35
N HIS A 226 -24.52 -31.28 24.28
CA HIS A 226 -25.94 -31.36 24.63
C HIS A 226 -26.77 -32.02 23.53
N PHE A 227 -26.51 -31.67 22.26
CA PHE A 227 -27.34 -32.12 21.13
C PHE A 227 -26.86 -33.43 20.49
N TYR A 228 -25.57 -33.77 20.62
CA TYR A 228 -24.96 -34.97 20.03
C TYR A 228 -24.33 -35.92 21.07
N GLY A 229 -24.45 -35.63 22.37
CA GLY A 229 -23.96 -36.51 23.43
C GLY A 229 -24.93 -37.66 23.74
N ASN A 230 -24.40 -38.75 24.30
CA ASN A 230 -25.16 -39.98 24.63
C ASN A 230 -26.31 -39.80 25.64
N ARG A 231 -26.49 -38.61 26.23
CA ARG A 231 -27.69 -38.26 27.01
C ARG A 231 -28.64 -37.51 26.08
N GLN A 232 -29.62 -38.21 25.51
CA GLN A 232 -30.71 -37.61 24.73
C GLN A 232 -31.39 -36.51 25.55
N THR A 233 -31.04 -35.26 25.28
CA THR A 233 -31.81 -34.08 25.73
C THR A 233 -32.67 -33.51 24.60
N ASN A 234 -32.51 -34.04 23.37
CA ASN A 234 -33.39 -33.86 22.23
C ASN A 234 -34.44 -34.99 22.17
N SER A 235 -35.38 -35.00 23.11
CA SER A 235 -36.67 -35.64 22.84
C SER A 235 -37.51 -34.65 22.03
N LEU A 236 -38.20 -35.11 20.99
CA LEU A 236 -39.11 -34.28 20.18
C LEU A 236 -40.12 -33.50 21.04
N ASP A 237 -40.47 -34.02 22.22
CA ASP A 237 -41.33 -33.37 23.22
C ASP A 237 -40.75 -32.07 23.84
N LYS A 238 -39.45 -31.78 23.69
CA LYS A 238 -38.84 -30.55 24.23
C LYS A 238 -38.52 -29.49 23.18
N ASN A 239 -38.54 -29.84 21.90
CA ASN A 239 -38.32 -28.89 20.80
C ASN A 239 -39.66 -28.28 20.40
N GLY A 240 -40.27 -27.56 21.34
CA GLY A 240 -41.46 -26.74 21.11
C GLY A 240 -41.14 -25.54 20.22
N THR A 241 -40.92 -25.78 18.94
CA THR A 241 -41.23 -24.82 17.87
C THR A 241 -42.00 -25.59 16.83
N SER A 242 -43.32 -25.61 17.04
CA SER A 242 -44.32 -25.93 16.04
C SER A 242 -44.17 -24.97 14.86
N LEU A 243 -43.27 -25.29 13.93
CA LEU A 243 -43.40 -24.85 12.55
C LEU A 243 -44.40 -25.82 11.91
N ARG A 244 -45.67 -25.42 11.91
CA ARG A 244 -46.67 -26.00 11.02
C ARG A 244 -46.20 -25.80 9.58
N CYS A 245 -46.42 -26.84 8.80
CA CYS A 245 -46.16 -26.97 7.36
C CYS A 245 -46.61 -25.76 6.55
#